data_AF-A0ABD0NXB5-F1
#
_entry.id   AF-A0ABD0NXB5-F1
#
_cell.length_a   1.000
_cell.length_b   1.000
_cell.length_c   1.000
_cell.angle_alpha   90.00
_cell.angle_beta   90.00
_cell.angle_gamma   90.00
#
_symmetry.space_group_name_H-M   'P 1'
#
loop_
_entity.id
_entity.type
_entity.pdbx_description
1 polymer ?
#
loop_
_entity_poly.entity_id
_entity_poly.type
_entity_poly.pdbx_seq_one_letter_code
_entity_poly.pdbx_strand_id
1 'polypeptide(L)' 'EARLDILKALTHSVPLAADVDLEQIAVATELFTGADLKALLYNAQLEAIHSSLGPNLLH' A
#
# COMPACT_ATOMS: atom_id res chain seq x y z
N GLU A 1 9.63 1.57 -15.20
CA GLU A 1 9.39 2.96 -14.78
C GLU A 1 7.94 3.24 -14.40
N ALA A 2 6.97 3.20 -15.32
CA ALA A 2 5.59 3.68 -15.09
C ALA A 2 4.91 3.27 -13.76
N ARG A 3 5.10 2.03 -13.30
CA ARG A 3 4.43 1.51 -12.11
C ARG A 3 5.03 1.98 -10.79
N LEU A 4 6.36 2.10 -10.73
CA LEU A 4 7.02 2.67 -9.57
C LEU A 4 6.56 4.13 -9.37
N ASP A 5 6.42 4.87 -10.47
CA ASP A 5 5.94 6.25 -10.44
C ASP A 5 4.47 6.33 -10.01
N ILE A 6 3.63 5.41 -10.49
CA ILE A 6 2.24 5.29 -10.02
C ILE A 6 2.20 4.99 -8.52
N LEU A 7 3.00 4.02 -8.05
CA LEU A 7 3.07 3.67 -6.62
C LEU A 7 3.55 4.86 -5.79
N LYS A 8 4.60 5.57 -6.21
CA LYS A 8 5.09 6.80 -5.55
C LYS A 8 4.02 7.90 -5.52
N ALA A 9 3.28 8.09 -6.61
CA ALA A 9 2.20 9.08 -6.67
C ALA A 9 1.04 8.71 -5.74
N LEU A 10 0.63 7.43 -5.72
CA LEU A 10 -0.45 6.94 -4.86
C LEU A 10 -0.07 6.96 -3.36
N THR A 11 1.20 6.78 -3.05
CA THR A 11 1.72 6.73 -1.67
C THR A 11 2.30 8.04 -1.16
N HIS A 12 2.33 9.11 -1.98
CA HIS A 12 2.94 10.40 -1.61
C HIS A 12 2.44 10.95 -0.26
N SER A 13 1.16 10.76 0.05
CA SER A 13 0.54 11.25 1.30
C SER A 13 0.26 10.11 2.29
N VAL A 14 0.80 8.92 2.07
CA VAL A 14 0.62 7.74 2.91
C VAL A 14 1.91 7.48 3.68
N PRO A 15 1.90 7.47 5.02
CA PRO A 15 3.07 7.09 5.79
C PRO A 15 3.39 5.62 5.56
N LEU A 16 4.60 5.35 5.04
CA LEU A 16 5.11 4.01 4.82
C LEU A 16 6.08 3.63 5.93
N ALA A 17 6.06 2.36 6.32
CA ALA A 17 7.06 1.81 7.23
C ALA A 17 8.44 1.71 6.53
N ALA A 18 9.51 1.70 7.31
CA ALA A 18 10.88 1.75 6.79
C ALA A 18 11.29 0.52 5.97
N ASP A 19 10.55 -0.59 6.11
CA ASP A 19 10.73 -1.85 5.42
C ASP A 19 9.90 -1.97 4.13
N VAL A 20 9.11 -0.95 3.79
CA VAL A 20 8.31 -0.93 2.56
C VAL A 20 9.17 -0.54 1.36
N ASP A 21 9.42 -1.50 0.47
CA ASP A 21 10.16 -1.30 -0.78
C ASP A 21 9.21 -1.21 -1.99
N LEU A 22 8.98 0.01 -2.47
CA LEU A 22 8.11 0.26 -3.62
C LEU A 22 8.70 -0.26 -4.95
N GLU A 23 10.02 -0.43 -5.05
CA GLU A 23 10.66 -0.97 -6.27
C GLU A 23 10.40 -2.47 -6.38
N GLN A 24 10.52 -3.21 -5.26
CA GLN A 24 10.13 -4.61 -5.21
C GLN A 24 8.64 -4.82 -5.45
N ILE A 25 7.78 -4.01 -4.81
CA ILE A 25 6.33 -4.07 -5.03
C ILE A 25 6.00 -3.76 -6.48
N ALA A 26 6.69 -2.79 -7.08
CA ALA A 26 6.59 -2.58 -8.50
C ALA A 26 6.92 -3.92 -9.18
N VAL A 27 8.13 -4.47 -9.13
CA VAL A 27 8.49 -5.71 -9.86
C VAL A 27 7.43 -6.83 -9.73
N ALA A 28 6.91 -7.06 -8.52
CA ALA A 28 5.89 -8.08 -8.25
C ALA A 28 4.51 -7.82 -8.90
N THR A 29 4.22 -6.59 -9.33
CA THR A 29 2.92 -6.14 -9.86
C THR A 29 2.98 -5.78 -11.35
N GLU A 30 3.87 -6.39 -12.12
CA GLU A 30 4.07 -6.04 -13.54
C GLU A 30 2.83 -6.18 -14.43
N LEU A 31 1.89 -7.05 -14.06
CA LEU A 31 0.63 -7.30 -14.78
C LEU A 31 -0.53 -6.42 -14.29
N PHE A 32 -0.30 -5.57 -13.28
CA PHE A 32 -1.35 -4.77 -12.66
C PHE A 32 -1.57 -3.47 -13.45
N THR A 33 -2.83 -3.11 -13.67
CA THR A 33 -3.21 -1.80 -14.17
C THR A 33 -3.09 -0.73 -13.08
N GLY A 34 -3.18 0.55 -13.45
CA GLY A 34 -3.23 1.64 -12.47
C GLY A 34 -4.38 1.51 -11.46
N ALA A 35 -5.52 0.94 -11.88
CA ALA A 35 -6.65 0.68 -10.99
C ALA A 35 -6.36 -0.45 -10.01
N ASP A 36 -5.71 -1.53 -10.45
CA ASP A 36 -5.32 -2.66 -9.60
C ASP A 36 -4.34 -2.21 -8.51
N LEU A 37 -3.38 -1.34 -8.85
CA LEU A 37 -2.43 -0.78 -7.88
C LEU A 37 -3.12 0.09 -6.83
N LYS A 38 -4.12 0.87 -7.25
CA LYS A 38 -4.92 1.67 -6.33
C LYS A 38 -5.75 0.80 -5.39
N ALA A 39 -6.33 -0.28 -5.90
CA ALA A 39 -7.07 -1.25 -5.09
C ALA A 39 -6.16 -1.99 -4.10
N LEU A 40 -4.94 -2.38 -4.53
CA LEU A 40 -3.93 -2.98 -3.68
C LEU A 40 -3.59 -2.07 -2.50
N LEU A 41 -3.30 -0.79 -2.76
CA LEU A 41 -2.96 0.17 -1.71
C LEU A 41 -4.13 0.43 -0.75
N TYR A 42 -5.36 0.52 -1.28
CA TYR A 42 -6.56 0.69 -0.46
C TYR A 42 -6.76 -0.48 0.50
N ASN A 43 -6.61 -1.72 0.02
CA ASN A 43 -6.72 -2.91 0.86
C ASN A 43 -5.61 -2.96 1.92
N ALA A 44 -4.36 -2.65 1.54
CA ALA A 44 -3.25 -2.59 2.49
C ALA A 44 -3.49 -1.56 3.60
N GLN A 45 -4.10 -0.41 3.27
CA GLN A 45 -4.42 0.62 4.25
C GLN A 45 -5.56 0.20 5.19
N LEU A 46 -6.59 -0.49 4.69
CA LEU A 46 -7.64 -1.07 5.54
C LEU A 46 -7.06 -2.11 6.51
N GLU A 47 -6.20 -3.00 6.03
CA GLU A 47 -5.55 -3.99 6.88
C GLU A 47 -4.65 -3.34 7.94
N ALA A 48 -3.90 -2.28 7.59
CA ALA A 48 -3.12 -1.52 8.55
C ALA A 48 -4.00 -0.86 9.64
N ILE A 49 -5.16 -0.32 9.25
CA ILE A 49 -6.13 0.25 10.20
C ILE A 49 -6.68 -0.84 11.11
N HIS A 50 -7.14 -1.97 10.56
CA HIS A 50 -7.67 -3.09 11.35
C HIS A 50 -6.63 -3.67 12.31
N SER A 51 -5.37 -3.79 11.88
CA SER A 51 -4.28 -4.26 12.73
C SER A 51 -3.92 -3.25 13.83
N SER A 52 -4.00 -1.95 13.57
CA SER A 52 -3.81 -0.92 14.58
C SER A 52 -4.97 -0.86 15.59
N LEU A 53 -6.17 -1.26 15.17
CA LEU A 53 -7.37 -1.37 15.98
C LEU A 53 -7.48 -2.78 16.62
N GLY A 54 -6.42 -3.22 17.32
CA GLY A 54 -6.47 -4.38 18.21
C GLY A 54 -7.37 -4.14 19.45
N PRO A 55 -7.71 -5.18 20.24
CA PRO A 55 -8.94 -5.34 21.05
C PRO A 55 -9.03 -4.46 22.32
N ASN A 56 -8.45 -3.27 22.33
CA ASN A 56 -8.45 -2.36 23.49
C ASN A 56 -9.70 -1.45 23.59
N LEU A 57 -10.78 -1.76 22.87
CA LEU A 57 -12.08 -1.06 23.00
C LEU A 57 -13.14 -1.90 23.73
N LEU A 58 -12.77 -3.03 24.34
CA LEU A 58 -13.66 -3.89 25.13
C LEU A 58 -13.19 -4.10 26.59
N HIS A 59 -12.48 -3.15 27.17
CA HIS A 59 -12.33 -3.02 28.62
C HIS A 59 -12.65 -1.60 29.07
#